data_AF-A5C8V4-F1
#
_entry.id   AF-A5C8V4-F1
#
_cell.length_a   1.000
_cell.length_b   1.000
_cell.length_c   1.000
_cell.angle_alpha   90.00
_cell.angle_beta   90.00
_cell.angle_gamma   90.00
#
_symmetry.space_group_name_H-M   'P 1'
#
loop_
_entity.id
_entity.type
_entity.pdbx_description
1 polymer ?
#
loop_
_entity_poly.entity_id
_entity_poly.type
_entity_poly.pdbx_seq_one_letter_code
_entity_poly.pdbx_strand_id
1 'polypeptide(L)'
;MAVGTVTKEEHGVLKLVHPGGFVEVHKNPITAAAVMEKNPRHCITWPDVFRYPWIVVRPEAVLKPGRVFFIVPFRTIHRLCNLHKSVAH
;
A
#
# COMPACT_ATOMS: atom_id res chain seq x y z
N MET A 1 7.07 -23.86 -4.65
CA MET A 1 7.32 -22.50 -5.18
C MET A 1 6.13 -22.10 -6.03
N ALA A 2 5.21 -21.31 -5.48
CA ALA A 2 4.12 -20.74 -6.26
C ALA A 2 4.55 -19.34 -6.68
N VAL A 3 4.92 -19.17 -7.94
CA VAL A 3 5.08 -17.86 -8.56
C VAL A 3 3.67 -17.28 -8.59
N GLY A 4 3.38 -16.38 -7.65
CA GLY A 4 2.14 -15.62 -7.65
C GLY A 4 2.08 -14.81 -8.93
N THR A 5 1.31 -15.31 -9.90
CA THR A 5 0.98 -14.59 -11.11
C THR A 5 0.42 -13.23 -10.70
N VAL A 6 1.00 -12.15 -11.25
CA VAL A 6 0.45 -10.81 -11.16
C VAL A 6 -0.96 -10.89 -11.72
N THR A 7 -1.95 -11.02 -10.85
CA THR A 7 -3.34 -11.20 -11.24
C THR A 7 -3.79 -9.92 -11.93
N LYS A 8 -4.13 -10.06 -13.22
CA LYS A 8 -5.05 -9.20 -13.97
C LYS A 8 -5.93 -8.42 -13.01
N GLU A 9 -5.98 -7.10 -13.18
CA GLU A 9 -6.92 -6.23 -12.50
C GLU A 9 -8.29 -6.92 -12.47
N GLU A 10 -8.70 -7.42 -11.31
CA GLU A 10 -10.06 -7.89 -11.13
C GLU A 10 -10.87 -6.60 -11.12
N HIS A 11 -11.38 -6.22 -12.29
CA HIS A 11 -12.13 -5.00 -12.56
C HIS A 11 -13.37 -4.98 -11.67
N GLY A 12 -13.22 -4.54 -10.41
CA GLY A 12 -14.31 -4.52 -9.44
C GLY A 12 -13.93 -4.78 -7.99
N VAL A 13 -12.66 -5.03 -7.65
CA VAL A 13 -12.23 -5.18 -6.25
C VAL A 13 -11.04 -4.28 -5.89
N LEU A 14 -11.00 -3.87 -4.62
CA LEU A 14 -9.88 -3.18 -4.01
C LEU A 14 -8.91 -4.25 -3.48
N LYS A 15 -7.62 -4.13 -3.80
CA LYS A 15 -6.57 -5.01 -3.28
C LYS A 15 -5.67 -4.24 -2.31
N LEU A 16 -5.48 -4.78 -1.11
CA LEU A 16 -4.54 -4.32 -0.10
C LEU A 16 -3.45 -5.35 0.05
N VAL A 17 -2.23 -5.00 -0.36
CA VAL A 17 -1.10 -5.91 -0.29
C VAL A 17 -0.33 -5.68 1.02
N HIS A 18 -0.32 -6.71 1.85
CA HIS A 18 0.35 -6.74 3.15
C HIS A 18 1.85 -7.01 3.01
N PRO A 19 2.65 -6.66 4.05
CA PRO A 19 4.02 -7.13 4.14
C PRO A 19 4.08 -8.66 3.98
N GLY A 20 5.02 -9.16 3.17
CA GLY A 20 5.12 -10.59 2.86
C GLY A 20 4.26 -11.05 1.67
N GLY A 21 3.50 -10.16 1.03
CA GLY A 21 2.83 -10.42 -0.25
C GLY A 21 1.42 -11.01 -0.14
N PHE A 22 0.88 -11.13 1.08
CA PHE A 22 -0.54 -11.49 1.27
C PHE A 22 -1.44 -10.38 0.72
N VAL A 23 -2.51 -10.75 0.01
CA VAL A 23 -3.45 -9.81 -0.62
C VAL A 23 -4.82 -9.92 0.04
N GLU A 24 -5.22 -8.86 0.71
CA GLU A 24 -6.58 -8.68 1.22
C GLU A 24 -7.45 -8.01 0.15
N VAL A 25 -8.67 -8.54 -0.06
CA VAL A 25 -9.57 -8.10 -1.14
C VAL A 25 -10.87 -7.55 -0.57
N HIS A 26 -11.27 -6.36 -1.03
CA HIS A 26 -12.52 -5.70 -0.65
C HIS A 26 -13.40 -5.47 -1.89
N LYS A 27 -14.69 -5.81 -1.78
CA LYS A 27 -15.69 -5.52 -2.83
C LYS A 27 -16.28 -4.11 -2.71
N ASN A 28 -16.23 -3.54 -1.51
CA ASN A 28 -16.78 -2.22 -1.21
C ASN A 28 -15.66 -1.22 -0.92
N PRO A 29 -15.89 0.09 -1.13
CA PRO A 29 -14.95 1.12 -0.69
C PRO A 29 -14.73 1.10 0.82
N ILE A 30 -13.51 1.42 1.26
CA ILE A 30 -13.13 1.50 2.68
C ILE A 30 -12.22 2.71 2.88
N THR A 31 -12.26 3.37 4.05
CA THR A 31 -11.33 4.46 4.35
C THR A 31 -9.94 3.91 4.67
N ALA A 32 -8.91 4.66 4.32
CA ALA A 32 -7.54 4.32 4.70
C ALA A 32 -7.40 4.24 6.23
N ALA A 33 -8.07 5.12 6.98
CA ALA A 33 -8.13 5.09 8.44
C ALA A 33 -8.62 3.73 8.99
N ALA A 34 -9.70 3.18 8.45
CA ALA A 34 -10.24 1.89 8.89
C ALA A 34 -9.28 0.72 8.61
N VAL A 35 -8.48 0.81 7.55
CA VAL A 35 -7.42 -0.16 7.28
C VAL A 35 -6.26 0.02 8.26
N MET A 36 -5.84 1.26 8.52
CA MET A 36 -4.75 1.58 9.45
C MET A 36 -5.07 1.21 10.90
N GLU A 37 -6.33 1.33 11.32
CA GLU A 37 -6.79 0.92 12.66
C GLU A 37 -6.55 -0.58 12.92
N LYS A 38 -6.79 -1.41 11.89
CA LYS A 38 -6.51 -2.86 11.94
C LYS A 38 -5.04 -3.22 11.77
N ASN A 39 -4.23 -2.27 11.30
CA ASN A 39 -2.81 -2.45 10.96
C ASN A 39 -1.96 -1.40 11.70
N PRO A 40 -1.84 -1.49 13.04
CA PRO A 40 -1.11 -0.50 13.80
C PRO A 40 0.34 -0.41 13.32
N ARG A 41 0.90 0.80 13.34
CA ARG A 41 2.27 1.13 12.88
C ARG A 41 2.51 0.97 11.37
N HIS A 42 1.44 0.85 10.59
CA HIS A 42 1.48 0.83 9.14
C HIS A 42 0.75 2.03 8.55
N CYS A 43 1.16 2.40 7.35
CA CYS A 43 0.46 3.34 6.49
C CYS A 43 -0.02 2.65 5.21
N ILE A 44 -0.93 3.30 4.51
CA ILE A 44 -1.36 2.89 3.18
C ILE A 44 -0.62 3.74 2.15
N THR A 45 -0.13 3.13 1.09
CA THR A 45 0.58 3.85 0.02
C THR A 45 0.10 3.43 -1.35
N TRP A 46 0.34 4.29 -2.34
CA TRP A 46 0.21 3.91 -3.74
C TRP A 46 1.28 2.89 -4.16
N PRO A 47 1.07 2.13 -5.25
CA PRO A 47 2.02 1.13 -5.72
C PRO A 47 3.44 1.65 -6.02
N ASP A 48 3.56 2.92 -6.42
CA ASP A 48 4.83 3.53 -6.80
C ASP A 48 5.73 3.92 -5.61
N VAL A 49 5.40 3.52 -4.38
CA VAL A 49 6.05 3.98 -3.14
C VAL A 49 7.56 3.70 -3.11
N PHE A 50 8.02 2.64 -3.77
CA PHE A 50 9.45 2.32 -3.84
C PHE A 50 10.23 3.33 -4.70
N ARG A 51 9.55 3.99 -5.65
CA ARG A 51 10.10 5.08 -6.47
C ARG A 51 9.85 6.45 -5.82
N TYR A 52 8.71 6.64 -5.17
CA TYR A 52 8.32 7.90 -4.54
C TYR A 52 7.84 7.68 -3.09
N PRO A 53 8.74 7.59 -2.10
CA PRO A 53 8.38 7.12 -0.76
C PRO A 53 7.44 8.04 0.04
N TRP A 54 7.22 9.27 -0.43
CA TRP A 54 6.31 10.24 0.19
C TRP A 54 4.83 10.08 -0.23
N ILE A 55 4.49 9.13 -1.12
CA ILE A 55 3.10 8.95 -1.63
C ILE A 55 2.18 8.19 -0.65
N VAL A 56 2.25 8.56 0.62
CA VAL A 56 1.39 8.01 1.68
C VAL A 56 -0.03 8.52 1.51
N VAL A 57 -0.99 7.61 1.57
CA VAL A 57 -2.42 7.90 1.48
C VAL A 57 -2.90 8.50 2.81
N ARG A 58 -3.63 9.62 2.73
CA ARG A 58 -4.23 10.26 3.91
C ARG A 58 -5.30 9.37 4.55
N PRO A 59 -5.46 9.35 5.88
CA PRO A 59 -6.44 8.52 6.57
C PRO A 59 -7.88 8.70 6.06
N GLU A 60 -8.25 9.92 5.65
CA GLU A 60 -9.60 10.29 5.19
C GLU A 60 -9.89 9.79 3.77
N ALA A 61 -8.88 9.31 3.03
CA ALA A 61 -9.06 8.86 1.67
C ALA A 61 -9.91 7.58 1.62
N VAL A 62 -10.89 7.58 0.71
CA VAL A 62 -11.67 6.38 0.39
C VAL A 62 -10.93 5.57 -0.66
N LEU A 63 -10.52 4.36 -0.27
CA LEU A 63 -9.93 3.36 -1.14
C LEU A 63 -11.06 2.68 -1.92
N LYS A 64 -11.05 2.83 -3.25
CA LYS A 64 -12.11 2.34 -4.13
C LYS A 64 -11.73 1.02 -4.81
N PRO A 65 -12.70 0.16 -5.13
CA PRO A 65 -12.47 -0.99 -5.99
C PRO A 65 -11.85 -0.64 -7.36
N GLY A 66 -11.14 -1.59 -7.96
CA GLY A 66 -10.35 -1.39 -9.18
C GLY A 66 -8.99 -0.74 -8.93
N ARG A 67 -8.52 -0.68 -7.67
CA ARG A 67 -7.23 -0.11 -7.28
C ARG A 67 -6.47 -1.07 -6.38
N VAL A 68 -5.15 -0.92 -6.39
CA VAL A 68 -4.23 -1.65 -5.52
C VAL A 68 -3.49 -0.65 -4.64
N PHE A 69 -3.36 -0.98 -3.35
CA PHE A 69 -2.55 -0.21 -2.40
C PHE A 69 -1.67 -1.16 -1.59
N PHE A 70 -0.57 -0.64 -1.07
CA PHE A 70 0.29 -1.36 -0.14
C PHE A 70 0.01 -0.94 1.30
N ILE A 71 0.04 -1.91 2.20
CA ILE A 71 0.14 -1.67 3.65
C ILE A 71 1.63 -1.74 4.01
N VAL A 72 2.19 -0.61 4.43
CA VAL A 72 3.65 -0.46 4.59
C VAL A 72 3.99 -0.05 6.02
N PRO A 73 4.93 -0.72 6.70
CA PRO A 73 5.40 -0.29 8.02
C PRO A 73 6.01 1.10 7.97
N PHE A 74 5.77 1.94 8.99
CA PHE A 74 6.37 3.29 9.04
C PHE A 74 7.91 3.28 8.93
N ARG A 75 8.56 2.25 9.48
CA ARG A 75 10.02 2.07 9.39
C ARG A 75 10.50 1.91 7.94
N THR A 76 9.71 1.26 7.09
CA THR A 76 10.04 1.08 5.68
C THR A 76 10.01 2.42 4.95
N ILE A 77 8.97 3.22 5.15
CA ILE A 77 8.88 4.57 4.57
C ILE A 77 10.04 5.45 5.03
N HIS A 78 10.34 5.47 6.33
CA HIS A 78 11.47 6.23 6.86
C HIS A 78 12.80 5.83 6.19
N ARG A 79 13.05 4.53 6.00
CA ARG A 79 14.25 4.04 5.30
C ARG A 79 14.27 4.46 3.84
N LEU A 80 13.17 4.30 3.10
CA LEU A 80 13.08 4.67 1.69
C LEU A 80 13.29 6.17 1.47
N CYS A 81 12.73 7.01 2.35
CA CYS A 81 12.94 8.46 2.32
C CYS A 81 14.41 8.82 2.57
N ASN A 82 15.07 8.19 3.53
CA ASN A 82 16.48 8.46 3.82
C ASN A 82 17.40 8.01 2.69
N LEU A 83 17.11 6.86 2.06
CA LEU A 83 17.86 6.37 0.90
C LEU A 83 17.76 7.33 -0.29
N HIS A 84 16.56 7.87 -0.56
CA HIS A 84 16.40 8.88 -1.61
C HIS A 84 17.19 10.16 -1.33
N LYS A 85 17.23 10.62 -0.08
CA LYS A 85 18.02 11.80 0.30
C LYS A 85 19.52 11.56 0.10
N SER A 86 20.04 10.38 0.41
CA SER A 86 21.46 10.07 0.26
C SER A 86 21.93 9.94 -1.19
N VAL A 87 21.02 9.70 -2.15
CA VAL A 87 21.36 9.58 -3.58
C VAL A 87 21.25 10.92 -4.31
N ALA A 88 20.57 11.90 -3.73
CA ALA A 88 20.38 13.23 -4.30
C ALA A 88 21.53 14.22 -3.99
N HIS A 89 22.58 13.76 -3.32
CA HIS A 89 23.80 14.49 -2.97
C HIS A 89 25.02 13.75 -3.51
#